data_AF-A0A2H0LQ15-F1
#
_entry.id   AF-A0A2H0LQ15-F1
#
_cell.length_a   1.000
_cell.length_b   1.000
_cell.length_c   1.000
_cell.angle_alpha   90.00
_cell.angle_beta   90.00
_cell.angle_gamma   90.00
#
_symmetry.space_group_name_H-M   'P 1'
#
loop_
_entity.id
_entity.type
_entity.pdbx_description
1 polymer ?
#
loop_
_entity_poly.entity_id
_entity_poly.type
_entity_poly.pdbx_seq_one_letter_code
_entity_poly.pdbx_strand_id
1 'polypeptide(L)'
;MKRNITLLMAVFAVVLLGTPAFIHAQADEQAQATENMQATEMVIADFDTGDKPNNIGGDFGSWDKDPADESQYCNMSFEPDDMFGDPAGYSIRLDYDVNSSNPAYNGFWMKLNNFDASGHNTINFGLKGDAAKGYTKRIKIELKDANGSSPYIVSGITDEWQQFSIPFEKFRRIKDWSALTEFVVVFDDINSVPKEGSVYFDNLTFSTE
;
A
#
# COMPACT_ATOMS: atom_id res chain seq x y z
N MET A 1 1.16 -75.11 4.99
CA MET A 1 1.09 -74.98 6.48
C MET A 1 1.91 -73.73 6.81
N LYS A 2 1.44 -72.56 7.24
CA LYS A 2 0.23 -72.00 7.88
C LYS A 2 0.17 -70.50 7.49
N ARG A 3 -0.97 -70.01 6.96
CA ARG A 3 -1.93 -69.03 7.55
C ARG A 3 -1.47 -67.56 7.71
N ASN A 4 -2.24 -66.69 7.03
CA ASN A 4 -2.50 -65.25 7.19
C ASN A 4 -2.34 -64.67 8.61
N ILE A 5 -2.04 -63.36 8.69
CA ILE A 5 -2.84 -62.36 9.44
C ILE A 5 -2.53 -60.96 8.87
N THR A 6 -3.57 -60.34 8.31
CA THR A 6 -3.73 -58.91 8.06
C THR A 6 -3.94 -58.21 9.42
N LEU A 7 -3.25 -57.09 9.69
CA LEU A 7 -3.62 -56.20 10.80
C LEU A 7 -4.03 -54.82 10.27
N LEU A 8 -5.13 -54.36 10.82
CA LEU A 8 -6.01 -53.25 10.46
C LEU A 8 -5.62 -51.96 11.20
N MET A 9 -5.80 -50.84 10.49
CA MET A 9 -5.98 -49.42 10.85
C MET A 9 -5.88 -48.91 12.30
N ALA A 10 -5.38 -47.67 12.43
CA ALA A 10 -6.19 -46.53 12.89
C ALA A 10 -5.61 -45.19 12.39
N VAL A 11 -6.17 -44.65 11.30
CA VAL A 11 -6.07 -43.22 10.97
C VAL A 11 -7.32 -42.57 11.55
N PHE A 12 -7.16 -41.70 12.54
CA PHE A 12 -8.23 -40.82 13.00
C PHE A 12 -8.45 -39.73 11.94
N ALA A 13 -9.22 -40.05 10.91
CA ALA A 13 -9.83 -39.04 10.07
C ALA A 13 -11.09 -38.56 10.79
N VAL A 14 -10.96 -37.45 11.52
CA VAL A 14 -12.13 -36.66 11.93
C VAL A 14 -12.64 -35.97 10.67
N VAL A 15 -13.49 -36.67 9.91
CA VAL A 15 -14.33 -36.03 8.90
C VAL A 15 -15.47 -35.37 9.68
N LEU A 16 -15.31 -34.08 9.98
CA LEU A 16 -16.43 -33.23 10.36
C LEU A 16 -17.32 -33.12 9.13
N LEU A 17 -18.32 -33.99 9.03
CA LEU A 17 -19.46 -33.80 8.15
C LEU A 17 -20.27 -32.62 8.70
N GLY A 18 -19.79 -31.40 8.42
CA GLY A 18 -20.62 -30.21 8.53
C GLY A 18 -21.82 -30.39 7.62
N THR A 19 -23.03 -30.29 8.15
CA THR A 19 -24.22 -30.28 7.31
C THR A 19 -24.15 -29.05 6.40
N PRO A 20 -24.75 -29.09 5.19
CA PRO A 20 -24.65 -27.98 4.23
C PRO A 20 -25.09 -26.63 4.83
N ALA A 21 -26.00 -26.63 5.82
CA ALA A 21 -26.44 -25.43 6.51
C ALA A 21 -25.33 -24.74 7.34
N PHE A 22 -24.41 -25.50 7.96
CA PHE A 22 -23.30 -24.93 8.72
C PHE A 22 -22.21 -24.37 7.80
N ILE A 23 -21.99 -24.97 6.62
CA ILE A 23 -21.00 -24.49 5.65
C ILE A 23 -21.47 -23.18 4.99
N HIS A 24 -22.77 -23.05 4.67
CA HIS A 24 -23.31 -21.81 4.11
C HIS A 24 -23.29 -20.67 5.14
N ALA A 25 -23.68 -20.94 6.40
CA ALA A 25 -23.64 -19.92 7.45
C ALA A 25 -22.23 -19.37 7.71
N GLN A 26 -21.19 -20.20 7.65
CA GLN A 26 -19.80 -19.73 7.80
C GLN A 26 -19.32 -18.93 6.60
N ALA A 27 -19.73 -19.30 5.38
CA ALA A 27 -19.40 -18.53 4.18
C ALA A 27 -20.12 -17.18 4.16
N ASP A 28 -21.38 -17.13 4.61
CA ASP A 28 -22.17 -15.90 4.71
C ASP A 28 -21.63 -14.98 5.81
N GLU A 29 -21.21 -15.52 6.96
CA GLU A 29 -20.60 -14.74 8.06
C GLU A 29 -19.20 -14.22 7.68
N GLN A 30 -18.41 -14.98 6.92
CA GLN A 30 -17.14 -14.51 6.36
C GLN A 30 -17.35 -13.45 5.28
N ALA A 31 -18.31 -13.64 4.38
CA ALA A 31 -18.66 -12.65 3.37
C ALA A 31 -19.18 -11.35 4.00
N GLN A 32 -20.03 -11.43 5.03
CA GLN A 32 -20.50 -10.27 5.78
C GLN A 32 -19.40 -9.60 6.61
N ALA A 33 -18.44 -10.36 7.15
CA ALA A 33 -17.29 -9.78 7.85
C ALA A 33 -16.37 -9.04 6.86
N THR A 34 -16.12 -9.60 5.67
CA THR A 34 -15.36 -8.95 4.61
C THR A 34 -16.07 -7.70 4.05
N GLU A 35 -17.39 -7.76 3.83
CA GLU A 35 -18.19 -6.59 3.44
C GLU A 35 -18.23 -5.51 4.52
N ASN A 36 -18.32 -5.88 5.81
CA ASN A 36 -18.29 -4.91 6.90
C ASN A 36 -16.89 -4.29 7.09
N MET A 37 -15.81 -5.03 6.84
CA MET A 37 -14.46 -4.47 6.81
C MET A 37 -14.28 -3.49 5.63
N GLN A 38 -14.81 -3.85 4.45
CA GLN A 38 -14.83 -2.93 3.30
C GLN A 38 -15.72 -1.69 3.55
N ALA A 39 -16.79 -1.81 4.34
CA ALA A 39 -17.63 -0.67 4.74
C ALA A 39 -16.94 0.28 5.74
N THR A 40 -15.84 -0.14 6.38
CA THR A 40 -15.02 0.68 7.30
C THR A 40 -13.76 1.27 6.66
N GLU A 41 -13.57 1.05 5.36
CA GLU A 41 -12.39 1.45 4.62
C GLU A 41 -12.75 2.51 3.57
N MET A 42 -12.09 3.67 3.65
CA MET A 42 -12.20 4.73 2.66
C MET A 42 -11.06 4.59 1.65
N VAL A 43 -11.39 4.21 0.42
CA VAL A 43 -10.43 4.16 -0.69
C VAL A 43 -10.18 5.57 -1.20
N ILE A 44 -8.95 6.05 -1.06
CA ILE A 44 -8.51 7.37 -1.50
C ILE A 44 -8.00 7.31 -2.93
N ALA A 45 -7.24 6.28 -3.28
CA ALA A 45 -6.72 6.08 -4.63
C ALA A 45 -6.43 4.60 -4.88
N ASP A 46 -7.15 4.01 -5.83
CA ASP A 46 -6.90 2.70 -6.42
C ASP A 46 -6.21 2.81 -7.79
N PHE A 47 -6.15 4.01 -8.38
CA PHE A 47 -5.51 4.32 -9.67
C PHE A 47 -6.06 3.59 -10.89
N ASP A 48 -7.06 2.71 -10.74
CA ASP A 48 -7.66 1.86 -11.78
C ASP A 48 -8.25 2.62 -12.98
N THR A 49 -8.51 3.92 -12.84
CA THR A 49 -8.92 4.76 -13.97
C THR A 49 -7.77 5.02 -14.96
N GLY A 50 -6.52 4.81 -14.54
CA GLY A 50 -5.32 5.18 -15.31
C GLY A 50 -5.20 6.70 -15.54
N ASP A 51 -5.92 7.51 -14.76
CA ASP A 51 -5.95 8.97 -14.90
C ASP A 51 -6.16 9.65 -13.53
N LYS A 52 -6.15 10.99 -13.55
CA LYS A 52 -6.48 11.86 -12.42
C LYS A 52 -7.97 12.26 -12.45
N PRO A 53 -8.53 12.71 -11.31
CA PRO A 53 -7.92 12.80 -9.97
C PRO A 53 -8.02 11.45 -9.21
N ASN A 54 -7.63 11.45 -7.94
CA ASN A 54 -7.92 10.33 -7.04
C ASN A 54 -9.43 10.25 -6.69
N ASN A 55 -9.85 9.25 -5.92
CA ASN A 55 -11.26 8.95 -5.64
C ASN A 55 -11.99 10.01 -4.80
N ILE A 56 -11.25 10.98 -4.24
CA ILE A 56 -11.80 12.14 -3.51
C ILE A 56 -11.56 13.47 -4.23
N GLY A 57 -11.25 13.43 -5.53
CA GLY A 57 -11.07 14.60 -6.38
C GLY A 57 -9.73 15.33 -6.19
N GLY A 58 -8.76 14.71 -5.53
CA GLY A 58 -7.43 15.23 -5.30
C GLY A 58 -6.52 15.02 -6.49
N ASP A 59 -5.85 16.09 -6.94
CA ASP A 59 -4.79 16.00 -7.94
C ASP A 59 -3.53 15.36 -7.33
N PHE A 60 -2.62 14.88 -8.17
CA PHE A 60 -1.39 14.23 -7.75
C PHE A 60 -0.28 14.33 -8.81
N GLY A 61 0.96 14.05 -8.44
CA GLY A 61 2.07 14.10 -9.40
C GLY A 61 3.43 13.86 -8.75
N SER A 62 4.46 13.77 -9.59
CA SER A 62 5.83 13.72 -9.11
C SER A 62 6.44 15.11 -8.96
N TRP A 63 7.55 15.19 -8.22
CA TRP A 63 8.27 16.43 -7.95
C TRP A 63 9.75 16.14 -7.66
N ASP A 64 10.59 17.11 -7.98
CA ASP A 64 12.04 17.08 -7.72
C ASP A 64 12.43 18.22 -6.79
N LYS A 65 13.38 17.99 -5.87
CA LYS A 65 13.90 19.06 -5.01
C LYS A 65 14.51 20.21 -5.82
N ASP A 66 15.31 19.85 -6.81
CA ASP A 66 15.96 20.81 -7.71
C ASP A 66 15.74 20.38 -9.16
N PRO A 67 14.71 20.92 -9.84
CA PRO A 67 14.42 20.59 -11.23
C PRO A 67 15.51 21.00 -12.23
N ALA A 68 16.53 21.77 -11.82
CA ALA A 68 17.67 22.11 -12.65
C ALA A 68 18.82 21.09 -12.53
N ASP A 69 18.76 20.18 -11.57
CA ASP A 69 19.71 19.10 -11.39
C ASP A 69 19.24 17.84 -12.12
N GLU A 70 19.71 17.63 -13.35
CA GLU A 70 19.34 16.48 -14.19
C GLU A 70 19.83 15.12 -13.64
N SER A 71 20.62 15.10 -12.55
CA SER A 71 21.05 13.86 -11.87
C SER A 71 20.11 13.39 -10.76
N GLN A 72 18.98 14.08 -10.57
CA GLN A 72 17.90 13.62 -9.72
C GLN A 72 16.57 13.75 -10.43
N TYR A 73 15.66 12.80 -10.21
CA TYR A 73 14.31 12.88 -10.73
C TYR A 73 13.36 11.95 -9.97
N CYS A 74 12.06 12.26 -10.01
CA CYS A 74 11.00 11.29 -9.86
C CYS A 74 10.02 11.42 -11.01
N ASN A 75 9.80 10.32 -11.74
CA ASN A 75 8.82 10.23 -12.80
C ASN A 75 7.71 9.27 -12.37
N MET A 76 6.46 9.70 -12.57
CA MET A 76 5.29 8.88 -12.31
C MET A 76 4.63 8.44 -13.62
N SER A 77 4.23 7.17 -13.68
CA SER A 77 3.43 6.58 -14.76
C SER A 77 2.37 5.62 -14.21
N PHE A 78 1.26 5.45 -14.94
CA PHE A 78 0.30 4.38 -14.67
C PHE A 78 0.78 3.08 -15.32
N GLU A 79 0.70 1.96 -14.61
CA GLU A 79 1.10 0.63 -15.08
C GLU A 79 -0.05 -0.37 -14.88
N PRO A 80 -0.36 -1.23 -15.87
CA PRO A 80 -1.47 -2.20 -15.81
C PRO A 80 -1.08 -3.44 -14.99
N ASP A 81 -0.72 -3.20 -13.73
CA ASP A 81 -0.24 -4.17 -12.75
C ASP A 81 -0.63 -3.64 -11.37
N ASP A 82 -1.85 -3.94 -10.93
CA ASP A 82 -2.35 -3.59 -9.61
C ASP A 82 -1.99 -4.63 -8.55
N MET A 83 -2.21 -4.27 -7.29
CA MET A 83 -1.91 -5.08 -6.12
C MET A 83 -2.79 -6.34 -5.99
N PHE A 84 -3.99 -6.33 -6.56
CA PHE A 84 -4.97 -7.42 -6.51
C PHE A 84 -4.89 -8.38 -7.69
N GLY A 85 -4.08 -8.07 -8.70
CA GLY A 85 -3.92 -8.83 -9.93
C GLY A 85 -5.12 -8.73 -10.86
N ASP A 86 -5.88 -7.63 -10.83
CA ASP A 86 -6.96 -7.40 -11.79
C ASP A 86 -6.37 -7.07 -13.18
N PRO A 87 -6.71 -7.82 -14.24
CA PRO A 87 -6.24 -7.50 -15.59
C PRO A 87 -6.66 -6.11 -16.10
N ALA A 88 -7.63 -5.46 -15.47
CA ALA A 88 -8.08 -4.12 -15.79
C ALA A 88 -7.61 -3.04 -14.82
N GLY A 89 -6.96 -3.40 -13.71
CA GLY A 89 -6.51 -2.44 -12.71
C GLY A 89 -5.16 -1.81 -13.06
N TYR A 90 -4.87 -0.72 -12.36
CA TYR A 90 -3.65 0.06 -12.56
C TYR A 90 -3.01 0.39 -11.22
N SER A 91 -1.69 0.47 -11.21
CA SER A 91 -0.93 1.10 -10.11
C SER A 91 -0.14 2.30 -10.64
N ILE A 92 0.43 3.09 -9.73
CA ILE A 92 1.44 4.07 -10.12
C ILE A 92 2.84 3.47 -9.98
N ARG A 93 3.67 3.60 -11.02
CA ARG A 93 5.11 3.38 -10.93
C ARG A 93 5.81 4.71 -10.69
N LEU A 94 6.70 4.73 -9.71
CA LEU A 94 7.58 5.84 -9.39
C LEU A 94 9.02 5.44 -9.73
N ASP A 95 9.52 5.92 -10.87
CA ASP A 95 10.93 5.84 -11.23
C ASP A 95 11.66 6.98 -10.50
N TYR A 96 12.62 6.66 -9.63
CA TYR A 96 13.32 7.65 -8.81
C TYR A 96 14.84 7.58 -9.00
N ASP A 97 15.49 8.73 -8.91
CA ASP A 97 16.94 8.87 -8.79
C ASP A 97 17.27 10.00 -7.81
N VAL A 98 17.97 9.68 -6.73
CA VAL A 98 18.52 10.62 -5.73
C VAL A 98 20.04 10.53 -5.66
N ASN A 99 20.68 10.02 -6.71
CA ASN A 99 22.13 9.86 -6.82
C ASN A 99 22.82 11.12 -7.37
N SER A 100 22.53 12.26 -6.74
CA SER A 100 23.17 13.53 -7.07
C SER A 100 24.46 13.76 -6.27
N SER A 101 25.31 14.63 -6.80
CA SER A 101 26.44 15.22 -6.07
C SER A 101 26.02 16.24 -4.99
N ASN A 102 24.78 16.73 -5.08
CA ASN A 102 24.14 17.58 -4.08
C ASN A 102 23.18 16.77 -3.21
N PRO A 103 22.79 17.25 -2.01
CA PRO A 103 21.71 16.64 -1.26
C PRO A 103 20.43 16.56 -2.10
N ALA A 104 19.95 15.34 -2.36
CA ALA A 104 18.82 15.09 -3.25
C ALA A 104 17.66 14.41 -2.53
N TYR A 105 16.46 14.83 -2.89
CA TYR A 105 15.22 14.15 -2.55
C TYR A 105 14.15 14.53 -3.57
N ASN A 106 13.23 13.62 -3.83
CA ASN A 106 12.15 13.79 -4.78
C ASN A 106 11.00 12.86 -4.39
N GLY A 107 9.95 12.81 -5.19
CA GLY A 107 8.95 11.77 -5.04
C GLY A 107 7.61 12.16 -5.62
N PHE A 108 6.56 11.75 -4.91
CA PHE A 108 5.18 11.86 -5.34
C PHE A 108 4.34 12.57 -4.28
N TRP A 109 3.43 13.44 -4.70
CA TRP A 109 2.43 14.07 -3.85
C TRP A 109 1.03 13.74 -4.35
N MET A 110 0.08 13.64 -3.44
CA MET A 110 -1.33 13.51 -3.74
C MET A 110 -2.15 14.35 -2.77
N LYS A 111 -3.06 15.17 -3.31
CA LYS A 111 -3.97 15.97 -2.51
C LYS A 111 -5.03 15.09 -1.87
N LEU A 112 -5.30 15.39 -0.61
CA LEU A 112 -6.39 14.82 0.17
C LEU A 112 -7.57 15.80 0.31
N ASN A 113 -7.48 17.01 -0.26
CA ASN A 113 -8.59 17.97 -0.32
C ASN A 113 -9.26 18.30 1.03
N ASN A 114 -8.48 18.35 2.13
CA ASN A 114 -8.98 18.51 3.50
C ASN A 114 -9.88 17.34 3.94
N PHE A 115 -9.48 16.12 3.60
CA PHE A 115 -10.19 14.90 3.98
C PHE A 115 -10.31 14.79 5.50
N ASP A 116 -11.53 14.55 5.97
CA ASP A 116 -11.84 14.26 7.37
C ASP A 116 -11.57 12.78 7.65
N ALA A 117 -10.39 12.51 8.21
CA ALA A 117 -9.96 11.18 8.62
C ALA A 117 -10.29 10.88 10.10
N SER A 118 -11.09 11.70 10.79
CA SER A 118 -11.38 11.54 12.23
C SER A 118 -12.07 10.21 12.58
N GLY A 119 -12.75 9.61 11.60
CA GLY A 119 -13.37 8.28 11.73
C GLY A 119 -12.44 7.10 11.46
N HIS A 120 -11.14 7.31 11.23
CA HIS A 120 -10.15 6.28 10.89
C HIS A 120 -8.97 6.32 11.86
N ASN A 121 -8.15 5.27 11.88
CA ASN A 121 -6.95 5.20 12.72
C ASN A 121 -5.72 4.59 12.04
N THR A 122 -5.85 4.12 10.79
CA THR A 122 -4.78 3.49 10.02
C THR A 122 -4.85 3.95 8.57
N ILE A 123 -3.68 4.15 7.94
CA ILE A 123 -3.57 4.21 6.48
C ILE A 123 -3.02 2.89 5.95
N ASN A 124 -3.54 2.43 4.81
CA ASN A 124 -3.07 1.22 4.13
C ASN A 124 -2.70 1.54 2.69
N PHE A 125 -1.73 0.85 2.13
CA PHE A 125 -1.38 0.93 0.72
C PHE A 125 -0.58 -0.29 0.28
N GLY A 126 -0.69 -0.61 -1.00
CA GLY A 126 0.16 -1.56 -1.70
C GLY A 126 1.50 -0.93 -2.06
N LEU A 127 2.57 -1.70 -1.89
CA LEU A 127 3.89 -1.31 -2.37
C LEU A 127 4.69 -2.55 -2.80
N LYS A 128 5.37 -2.44 -3.95
CA LYS A 128 6.41 -3.39 -4.37
C LYS A 128 7.53 -2.67 -5.10
N GLY A 129 8.70 -3.29 -5.14
CA GLY A 129 9.85 -2.82 -5.90
C GLY A 129 9.98 -3.46 -7.28
N ASP A 130 10.59 -2.76 -8.22
CA ASP A 130 10.93 -3.30 -9.54
C ASP A 130 12.29 -4.03 -9.48
N ALA A 131 12.27 -5.37 -9.46
CA ALA A 131 13.51 -6.15 -9.40
C ALA A 131 14.44 -5.94 -10.61
N ALA A 132 13.89 -5.63 -11.79
CA ALA A 132 14.68 -5.45 -13.00
C ALA A 132 15.39 -4.09 -13.03
N LYS A 133 14.77 -3.04 -12.49
CA LYS A 133 15.38 -1.70 -12.37
C LYS A 133 16.16 -1.50 -11.07
N GLY A 134 15.99 -2.39 -10.09
CA GLY A 134 16.44 -2.15 -8.72
C GLY A 134 15.47 -1.25 -7.97
N TYR A 135 15.48 -1.33 -6.65
CA TYR A 135 14.52 -0.60 -5.83
C TYR A 135 14.98 -0.51 -4.38
N THR A 136 14.62 0.60 -3.74
CA THR A 136 14.94 0.81 -2.34
C THR A 136 14.10 -0.06 -1.43
N LYS A 137 14.70 -0.47 -0.31
CA LYS A 137 14.02 -1.27 0.72
C LYS A 137 13.25 -0.42 1.73
N ARG A 138 13.33 0.91 1.63
CA ARG A 138 12.74 1.87 2.56
C ARG A 138 12.32 3.14 1.83
N ILE A 139 11.15 3.68 2.16
CA ILE A 139 10.66 4.97 1.67
C ILE A 139 10.09 5.77 2.83
N LYS A 140 10.10 7.10 2.70
CA LYS A 140 9.42 7.97 3.66
C LYS A 140 8.03 8.29 3.15
N ILE A 141 7.04 8.07 4.00
CA ILE A 141 5.66 8.47 3.79
C ILE A 141 5.39 9.68 4.68
N GLU A 142 4.78 10.71 4.12
CA GLU A 142 4.33 11.88 4.88
C GLU A 142 2.83 12.08 4.73
N LEU A 143 2.17 12.32 5.86
CA LEU A 143 0.84 12.93 5.87
C LEU A 143 0.99 14.39 6.24
N LYS A 144 0.19 15.25 5.61
CA LYS A 144 0.13 16.68 5.91
C LYS A 144 -1.25 17.12 6.38
N ASP A 145 -1.24 18.10 7.27
CA ASP A 145 -2.38 18.95 7.63
C ASP A 145 -2.03 20.43 7.36
N ALA A 146 -2.85 21.36 7.87
CA ALA A 146 -2.57 22.79 7.77
C ALA A 146 -1.31 23.25 8.55
N ASN A 147 -0.82 22.43 9.49
CA ASN A 147 0.31 22.74 10.36
C ASN A 147 1.64 22.19 9.83
N GLY A 148 1.61 21.29 8.86
CA GLY A 148 2.78 20.81 8.13
C GLY A 148 2.80 19.31 7.93
N SER A 149 4.00 18.75 7.83
CA SER A 149 4.24 17.33 7.53
C SER A 149 4.59 16.50 8.76
N SER A 150 3.99 15.31 8.83
CA SER A 150 4.38 14.22 9.72
C SER A 150 4.97 13.06 8.92
N PRO A 151 6.28 12.78 9.00
CA PRO A 151 6.91 11.69 8.27
C PRO A 151 6.91 10.36 9.05
N TYR A 152 6.90 9.25 8.33
CA TYR A 152 7.16 7.90 8.82
C TYR A 152 8.01 7.14 7.78
N ILE A 153 8.97 6.31 8.23
CA ILE A 153 9.76 5.49 7.31
C ILE A 153 9.16 4.09 7.26
N VAL A 154 8.70 3.72 6.07
CA VAL A 154 8.32 2.36 5.71
C VAL A 154 9.59 1.58 5.35
N SER A 155 9.67 0.33 5.78
CA SER A 155 10.80 -0.55 5.50
C SER A 155 10.34 -1.96 5.22
N GLY A 156 11.18 -2.73 4.51
CA GLY A 156 10.89 -4.13 4.22
C GLY A 156 10.25 -4.34 2.84
N ILE A 157 10.38 -3.37 1.95
CA ILE A 157 9.89 -3.44 0.57
C ILE A 157 10.54 -4.64 -0.14
N THR A 158 9.72 -5.51 -0.70
CA THR A 158 10.14 -6.63 -1.57
C THR A 158 9.75 -6.35 -3.02
N ASP A 159 10.10 -7.27 -3.91
CA ASP A 159 9.72 -7.30 -5.33
C ASP A 159 8.35 -7.97 -5.56
N GLU A 160 7.60 -8.17 -4.48
CA GLU A 160 6.26 -8.75 -4.48
C GLU A 160 5.31 -7.72 -3.86
N TRP A 161 4.05 -7.71 -4.30
CA TRP A 161 3.03 -6.85 -3.72
C TRP A 161 2.84 -7.15 -2.23
N GLN A 162 2.92 -6.10 -1.41
CA GLN A 162 2.66 -6.17 0.03
C GLN A 162 1.79 -5.00 0.45
N GLN A 163 0.81 -5.28 1.32
CA GLN A 163 0.11 -4.22 2.04
C GLN A 163 0.97 -3.71 3.19
N PHE A 164 1.09 -2.39 3.28
CA PHE A 164 1.65 -1.71 4.45
C PHE A 164 0.54 -0.96 5.16
N SER A 165 0.40 -1.23 6.47
CA SER A 165 -0.56 -0.56 7.35
C SER A 165 0.20 0.28 8.37
N ILE A 166 -0.06 1.58 8.41
CA ILE A 166 0.60 2.53 9.32
C ILE A 166 -0.45 3.13 10.26
N PRO A 167 -0.40 2.80 11.57
CA PRO A 167 -1.26 3.41 12.55
C PRO A 167 -1.02 4.92 12.66
N PHE A 168 -2.09 5.68 12.85
CA PHE A 168 -2.07 7.15 12.97
C PHE A 168 -1.11 7.65 14.06
N GLU A 169 -0.94 6.89 15.15
CA GLU A 169 0.00 7.22 16.23
C GLU A 169 1.48 7.34 15.77
N LYS A 170 1.83 6.75 14.62
CA LYS A 170 3.15 6.91 14.02
C LYS A 170 3.37 8.29 13.42
N PHE A 171 2.29 8.97 13.01
CA PHE A 171 2.30 10.34 12.50
C PHE A 171 2.26 11.38 13.62
N ARG A 172 3.33 11.41 14.42
CA ARG A 172 3.41 12.16 15.68
C ARG A 172 3.18 13.67 15.58
N ARG A 173 3.27 14.26 14.39
CA ARG A 173 3.08 15.71 14.18
C ARG A 173 1.65 16.10 13.80
N ILE A 174 0.82 15.15 13.36
CA ILE A 174 -0.61 15.40 13.15
C ILE A 174 -1.30 15.44 14.52
N LYS A 175 -2.13 16.47 14.72
CA LYS A 175 -2.93 16.66 15.95
C LYS A 175 -4.41 16.79 15.65
N ASP A 176 -4.74 17.22 14.45
CA ASP A 176 -6.09 17.31 13.94
C ASP A 176 -6.20 16.42 12.70
N TRP A 177 -7.04 15.39 12.80
CA TRP A 177 -7.28 14.43 11.72
C TRP A 177 -8.49 14.82 10.86
N SER A 178 -9.18 15.91 11.18
CA SER A 178 -10.40 16.34 10.47
C SER A 178 -10.15 17.07 9.15
N ALA A 179 -8.88 17.36 8.81
CA ALA A 179 -8.52 18.12 7.62
C ALA A 179 -7.12 17.77 7.10
N LEU A 180 -6.93 16.54 6.62
CA LEU A 180 -5.69 16.15 5.96
C LEU A 180 -5.58 16.77 4.56
N THR A 181 -4.41 17.31 4.23
CA THR A 181 -4.19 18.08 3.01
C THR A 181 -3.48 17.30 1.92
N GLU A 182 -2.48 16.50 2.26
CA GLU A 182 -1.67 15.74 1.30
C GLU A 182 -1.15 14.41 1.88
N PHE A 183 -1.00 13.44 0.99
CA PHE A 183 -0.17 12.23 1.15
C PHE A 183 1.06 12.38 0.26
N VAL A 184 2.25 12.05 0.78
CA VAL A 184 3.51 12.22 0.06
C VAL A 184 4.40 10.99 0.20
N VAL A 185 4.93 10.50 -0.91
CA VAL A 185 6.04 9.54 -0.96
C VAL A 185 7.33 10.32 -1.21
N VAL A 186 8.36 10.08 -0.41
CA VAL A 186 9.65 10.75 -0.53
C VAL A 186 10.78 9.73 -0.63
N PHE A 187 11.55 9.84 -1.71
CA PHE A 187 12.88 9.25 -1.83
C PHE A 187 13.90 10.31 -1.41
N ASP A 188 14.85 9.93 -0.56
CA ASP A 188 15.92 10.84 -0.14
C ASP A 188 17.27 10.12 -0.16
N ASP A 189 18.32 10.87 -0.43
CA ASP A 189 19.68 10.39 -0.62
C ASP A 189 20.31 9.71 0.62
N ILE A 190 19.65 9.77 1.78
CA ILE A 190 20.06 9.13 3.04
C ILE A 190 19.35 7.77 3.22
N ASN A 191 18.05 7.68 2.88
CA ASN A 191 17.22 6.52 3.17
C ASN A 191 17.03 5.59 1.96
N SER A 192 17.20 6.10 0.74
CA SER A 192 16.99 5.35 -0.50
C SER A 192 18.27 4.61 -0.91
N VAL A 193 18.30 3.30 -0.66
CA VAL A 193 19.36 2.39 -1.11
C VAL A 193 18.75 1.19 -1.84
N PRO A 194 19.10 0.93 -3.12
CA PRO A 194 19.85 1.80 -4.04
C PRO A 194 19.21 3.19 -4.24
N LYS A 195 20.04 4.16 -4.62
CA LYS A 195 19.66 5.58 -4.81
C LYS A 195 18.90 5.85 -6.11
N GLU A 196 18.89 4.87 -7.01
CA GLU A 196 18.12 4.88 -8.24
C GLU A 196 17.32 3.57 -8.28
N GLY A 197 16.12 3.62 -8.83
CA GLY A 197 15.28 2.45 -9.00
C GLY A 197 13.81 2.79 -9.23
N SER A 198 12.96 1.79 -9.07
CA SER A 198 11.52 1.96 -9.22
C SER A 198 10.72 1.21 -8.17
N VAL A 199 9.61 1.82 -7.75
CA VAL A 199 8.60 1.17 -6.90
C VAL A 199 7.23 1.37 -7.52
N TYR A 200 6.34 0.42 -7.28
CA TYR A 200 4.93 0.49 -7.61
C TYR A 200 4.16 0.77 -6.33
N PHE A 201 3.19 1.67 -6.39
CA PHE A 201 2.33 2.06 -5.28
C PHE A 201 0.88 1.96 -5.71
N ASP A 202 0.02 1.45 -4.83
CA ASP A 202 -1.35 1.17 -5.18
C ASP A 202 -2.29 1.20 -3.96
N ASN A 203 -3.59 1.28 -4.21
CA ASN A 203 -4.68 1.09 -3.25
C ASN A 203 -4.47 1.81 -1.90
N LEU A 204 -4.30 3.13 -1.93
CA LEU A 204 -4.26 3.94 -0.71
C LEU A 204 -5.64 4.00 -0.08
N THR A 205 -5.74 3.53 1.17
CA THR A 205 -6.98 3.57 1.95
C THR A 205 -6.77 4.10 3.35
N PHE A 206 -7.87 4.48 3.98
CA PHE A 206 -7.97 4.84 5.39
C PHE A 206 -8.97 3.90 6.04
N SER A 207 -8.60 3.23 7.13
CA SER A 207 -9.45 2.24 7.80
C SER A 207 -9.52 2.44 9.31
N THR A 208 -10.45 1.72 9.95
CA THR A 208 -10.49 1.54 11.40
C THR A 208 -10.07 0.12 11.75
N GLU A 209 -8.94 -0.02 12.45
CA GLU A 209 -8.42 -1.30 12.99
C GLU A 209 -8.52 -1.40 14.52
#